data_AF-A0A2D5RNE9-F1
#
_entry.id   AF-A0A2D5RNE9-F1
#
_cell.length_a   1.000
_cell.length_b   1.000
_cell.length_c   1.000
_cell.angle_alpha   90.00
_cell.angle_beta   90.00
_cell.angle_gamma   90.00
#
_symmetry.space_group_name_H-M   'P 1'
#
loop_
_entity.id
_entity.type
_entity.pdbx_description
1 polymer ?
#
loop_
_entity_poly.entity_id
_entity_poly.type
_entity_poly.pdbx_seq_one_letter_code
_entity_poly.pdbx_strand_id
1 'polypeptide(L)' 'TCHYDGAPHYRVDIRAPDYSLAESSWEAAKKVATEKINSVEGSISIERL' A
#
# COMPACT_ATOMS: atom_id res chain seq x y z
N THR A 1 6.28 1.02 7.17
CA THR A 1 7.11 2.19 6.78
C THR A 1 6.93 2.43 5.29
N CYS A 2 7.00 3.68 4.84
CA CYS A 2 6.85 4.01 3.41
C CYS A 2 8.18 4.55 2.87
N HIS A 3 8.58 4.06 1.71
CA HIS A 3 9.85 4.39 1.07
C HIS A 3 9.61 4.87 -0.35
N TYR A 4 10.44 5.81 -0.79
CA TYR A 4 10.46 6.30 -2.16
C TYR A 4 11.48 5.49 -2.96
N ASP A 5 10.99 4.71 -3.93
CA ASP A 5 11.83 3.86 -4.79
C ASP A 5 12.05 4.51 -6.17
N GLY A 6 11.69 5.79 -6.34
CA GLY A 6 11.78 6.53 -7.59
C GLY A 6 10.44 6.64 -8.29
N ALA A 7 10.00 7.86 -8.61
CA ALA A 7 8.69 8.09 -9.24
C ALA A 7 8.57 7.29 -10.54
N PRO A 8 7.43 6.58 -10.76
CA PRO A 8 6.18 6.62 -9.98
C PRO A 8 6.08 5.61 -8.82
N HIS A 9 7.16 4.93 -8.45
CA HIS A 9 7.17 3.81 -7.53
C HIS A 9 7.44 4.18 -6.07
N TYR A 10 6.64 3.58 -5.19
CA TYR A 10 6.74 3.70 -3.74
C TYR A 10 6.58 2.31 -3.14
N ARG A 11 7.31 2.02 -2.05
CA ARG A 11 7.21 0.75 -1.32
C ARG A 11 6.66 0.96 0.07
N VAL A 12 5.73 0.09 0.47
CA VAL A 12 5.17 0.06 1.82
C VAL A 12 5.52 -1.27 2.48
N ASP A 13 6.27 -1.20 3.57
CA ASP A 13 6.59 -2.37 4.38
C ASP A 13 5.64 -2.44 5.58
N ILE A 14 4.98 -3.59 5.75
CA ILE A 14 4.10 -3.87 6.90
C ILE A 14 4.82 -4.83 7.84
N ARG A 15 4.85 -4.47 9.12
CA ARG A 15 5.40 -5.30 10.20
C ARG A 15 4.28 -5.57 11.19
N ALA A 16 3.98 -6.85 11.42
CA ALA A 16 2.99 -7.29 12.38
C ALA A 16 3.50 -8.50 13.17
N PRO A 17 2.92 -8.81 14.34
CA PRO A 17 3.34 -9.96 15.17
C PRO A 17 3.12 -11.32 14.51
N ASP A 18 2.13 -11.43 13.62
CA ASP A 18 1.80 -12.64 12.87
C ASP A 18 1.34 -12.31 11.45
N TYR A 19 1.29 -13.36 10.62
CA TYR A 19 0.92 -13.25 9.21
C TYR A 19 -0.51 -12.76 8.99
N SER A 20 -1.47 -13.22 9.81
CA SER A 20 -2.89 -12.87 9.65
C SER A 20 -3.13 -11.38 9.89
N LEU A 21 -2.46 -10.81 10.90
CA LEU A 21 -2.47 -9.38 11.17
C LEU A 21 -1.75 -8.57 10.10
N ALA A 22 -0.64 -9.09 9.55
CA ALA A 22 0.05 -8.45 8.44
C ALA A 22 -0.84 -8.38 7.19
N GLU A 23 -1.52 -9.49 6.87
CA GLU A 23 -2.36 -9.59 5.67
C GLU A 23 -3.60 -8.70 5.76
N SER A 24 -4.28 -8.69 6.92
CA SER A 24 -5.41 -7.78 7.13
C SER A 24 -5.00 -6.31 7.05
N SER A 25 -3.83 -5.95 7.59
CA SER A 25 -3.27 -4.60 7.48
C SER A 25 -2.92 -4.25 6.03
N TRP A 26 -2.40 -5.20 5.25
CA TRP A 26 -2.09 -5.02 3.84
C TRP A 26 -3.34 -4.73 3.01
N GLU A 27 -4.40 -5.52 3.18
CA GLU A 27 -5.66 -5.30 2.45
C GLU A 27 -6.34 -3.97 2.84
N ALA A 28 -6.28 -3.60 4.13
CA ALA A 28 -6.77 -2.30 4.59
C ALA A 28 -5.98 -1.14 3.96
N ALA A 29 -4.65 -1.23 3.92
CA ALA A 29 -3.78 -0.22 3.33
C ALA A 29 -4.03 -0.07 1.82
N LYS A 30 -4.14 -1.19 1.09
CA LYS A 30 -4.48 -1.19 -0.34
C LYS A 30 -5.77 -0.44 -0.62
N LYS A 31 -6.83 -0.76 0.15
CA LYS A 31 -8.14 -0.14 0.00
C LYS A 31 -8.07 1.37 0.20
N VAL A 32 -7.51 1.82 1.33
CA VAL A 32 -7.41 3.25 1.66
C VAL A 32 -6.55 4.00 0.65
N ALA A 33 -5.42 3.43 0.22
CA ALA A 33 -4.55 4.04 -0.78
C ALA A 33 -5.28 4.22 -2.11
N THR A 34 -5.99 3.18 -2.57
CA THR A 34 -6.77 3.21 -3.81
C THR A 34 -7.88 4.27 -3.75
N GLU A 35 -8.66 4.29 -2.66
CA GLU A 35 -9.71 5.29 -2.45
C GLU A 35 -9.15 6.71 -2.45
N LYS A 36 -8.00 6.93 -1.80
CA LYS A 36 -7.39 8.24 -1.70
C LYS A 36 -6.84 8.74 -3.04
N ILE A 37 -6.19 7.88 -3.82
CA ILE A 37 -5.65 8.23 -5.14
C ILE A 37 -6.78 8.48 -6.15
N ASN A 38 -7.83 7.65 -6.12
CA ASN A 38 -9.00 7.85 -6.98
C ASN A 38 -9.72 9.19 -6.66
N SER A 39 -9.70 9.65 -5.40
CA SER A 39 -10.33 10.93 -5.02
C SER A 39 -9.68 12.17 -5.62
N VAL A 40 -8.47 12.04 -6.17
CA VAL A 40 -7.72 13.12 -6.82
C VAL A 40 -7.51 12.86 -8.32
N GLU A 41 -8.36 12.02 -8.92
CA GLU A 41 -8.27 11.60 -10.34
C GLU A 41 -6.93 10.94 -10.71
N GLY A 42 -6.18 10.45 -9.72
CA GLY A 42 -4.95 9.69 -9.93
C GLY A 42 -5.22 8.21 -10.21
N SER A 43 -4.18 7.48 -10.58
CA SER A 43 -4.20 6.02 -10.72
C SER A 43 -3.09 5.38 -9.88
N ILE A 44 -3.36 4.18 -9.36
CA ILE A 44 -2.38 3.40 -8.60
C ILE A 44 -2.49 1.92 -9.02
N SER A 45 -1.33 1.29 -9.21
CA SER A 45 -1.20 -0.17 -9.31
C SER A 45 -0.41 -0.64 -8.09
N ILE A 46 -0.89 -1.70 -7.43
CA ILE A 46 -0.26 -2.23 -6.23
C ILE A 46 0.17 -3.67 -6.50
N GLU A 47 1.48 -3.90 -6.42
CA GLU A 47 2.11 -5.19 -6.65
C GLU A 47 2.77 -5.71 -5.36
N ARG A 48 2.81 -7.03 -5.20
CA ARG A 48 3.49 -7.70 -4.09
C ARG A 48 4.79 -8.29 -4.63
N LEU A 49 5.92 -7.88 -4.06
CA LEU A 49 7.28 -8.36 -4.37
C LEU A 49 7.71 -9.47 -3.40
#